data_AF-A0A920GPU2-F1
#
_entry.id   AF-A0A920GPU2-F1
#
_cell.length_a   1.000
_cell.length_b   1.000
_cell.length_c   1.000
_cell.angle_alpha   90.00
_cell.angle_beta   90.00
_cell.angle_gamma   90.00
#
_symmetry.space_group_name_H-M   'P 1'
#
loop_
_entity.id
_entity.type
_entity.pdbx_description
1 polymer ?
#
loop_
_entity_poly.entity_id
_entity_poly.type
_entity_poly.pdbx_seq_one_letter_code
_entity_poly.pdbx_strand_id
1 'polypeptide(L)'
;MLNLDSKKRWEIIRSLDPLKDTLDYLVVDTPAGASDASLEFAAACDKVVVVLVPEPTSFMDAYAFIKALNMEKNFQNVSVVVNLAANGAGAKKSFDSFKKIVTKFLSIDVEYAGWLPRSNLMASSIVSRKPVILNKSLDKTLNG
;
A
#
# COMPACT_ATOMS: atom_id res chain seq x y z
N MET A 1 -4.76 -18.67 -0.29
CA MET A 1 -4.64 -17.57 0.68
C MET A 1 -5.08 -18.09 2.04
N LEU A 2 -4.42 -17.65 3.12
CA LEU A 2 -4.66 -18.10 4.49
C LEU A 2 -6.11 -17.80 4.91
N ASN A 3 -7.02 -18.76 4.71
CA ASN A 3 -8.38 -18.71 5.22
C ASN A 3 -8.34 -19.02 6.72
N LEU A 4 -7.77 -18.10 7.49
CA LEU A 4 -7.69 -18.16 8.94
C LEU A 4 -8.95 -17.53 9.51
N ASP A 5 -9.55 -18.17 10.51
CA ASP A 5 -10.60 -17.52 11.30
C ASP A 5 -10.05 -16.23 11.97
N SER A 6 -10.94 -15.30 12.32
CA SER A 6 -10.55 -14.01 12.91
C SER A 6 -9.72 -14.18 14.20
N LYS A 7 -10.04 -15.20 15.01
CA LYS A 7 -9.33 -15.47 16.27
C LYS A 7 -7.85 -15.79 16.02
N LYS A 8 -7.55 -16.67 15.08
CA LYS A 8 -6.18 -17.03 14.69
C LYS A 8 -5.41 -15.85 14.12
N ARG A 9 -6.07 -14.94 13.39
CA ARG A 9 -5.43 -13.72 12.88
C ARG A 9 -5.00 -12.81 14.04
N TRP A 10 -5.87 -12.60 15.04
CA TRP A 10 -5.51 -11.85 16.25
C TRP A 10 -4.44 -12.52 17.10
N GLU A 11 -4.40 -13.85 17.15
CA GLU A 11 -3.30 -14.58 17.81
C GLU A 11 -1.96 -14.34 17.12
N ILE A 12 -1.92 -14.32 15.79
CA ILE A 12 -0.71 -13.97 15.02
C ILE A 12 -0.32 -12.51 15.23
N ILE A 13 -1.27 -11.58 15.17
CA ILE A 13 -0.97 -10.15 15.36
C ILE A 13 -0.34 -9.92 16.74
N ARG A 14 -0.90 -10.54 17.80
CA ARG A 14 -0.37 -10.43 19.16
C ARG A 14 0.96 -11.14 19.37
N SER A 15 1.24 -12.22 18.64
CA SER A 15 2.53 -12.91 18.78
C SER A 15 3.72 -12.07 18.27
N LEU A 16 3.45 -11.00 17.52
CA LEU A 16 4.44 -10.03 17.05
C LEU A 16 4.73 -8.93 18.09
N ASP A 17 3.94 -8.79 19.16
CA ASP A 17 4.14 -7.75 20.18
C ASP A 17 5.56 -7.73 20.79
N PRO A 18 6.20 -8.87 21.11
CA PRO A 18 7.57 -8.87 21.64
C PRO A 18 8.63 -8.31 20.68
N LEU A 19 8.35 -8.29 19.36
CA LEU A 19 9.29 -7.76 18.37
C LEU A 19 9.35 -6.23 18.40
N LYS A 20 8.32 -5.57 18.93
CA LYS A 20 8.23 -4.10 19.01
C LYS A 20 9.40 -3.48 19.78
N ASP A 21 9.94 -4.19 20.77
CA ASP A 21 11.05 -3.71 21.60
C ASP A 21 12.42 -3.87 20.92
N THR A 22 12.48 -4.56 19.78
CA THR A 22 13.75 -4.95 19.11
C THR A 22 13.89 -4.48 17.67
N LEU A 23 12.81 -3.99 17.06
CA LEU A 23 12.77 -3.54 15.68
C LEU A 23 12.40 -2.06 15.62
N ASP A 24 13.14 -1.29 14.81
CA ASP A 24 12.75 0.08 14.50
C ASP A 24 11.52 0.12 13.58
N TYR A 25 11.42 -0.85 12.67
CA TYR A 25 10.35 -0.94 11.66
C TYR A 25 9.93 -2.38 11.43
N LEU A 26 8.61 -2.60 11.37
CA LEU A 26 8.00 -3.84 10.90
C LEU A 26 7.18 -3.54 9.64
N VAL A 27 7.51 -4.20 8.54
CA VAL A 27 6.75 -4.09 7.28
C VAL A 27 5.83 -5.30 7.16
N VAL A 28 4.53 -5.04 7.05
CA VAL A 28 3.50 -6.07 6.88
C VAL A 28 2.98 -6.00 5.45
N ASP A 29 3.24 -7.04 4.67
CA ASP A 29 2.67 -7.19 3.32
C ASP A 29 1.32 -7.92 3.41
N THR A 30 0.27 -7.28 2.91
CA THR A 30 -1.11 -7.78 3.01
C THR A 30 -1.62 -8.27 1.66
N PRO A 31 -2.47 -9.32 1.62
CA PRO A 31 -3.17 -9.71 0.42
C PRO A 31 -3.93 -8.54 -0.23
N ALA A 32 -4.04 -8.56 -1.56
CA ALA A 32 -4.78 -7.55 -2.30
C ALA A 32 -6.29 -7.54 -1.93
N GLY A 33 -6.90 -6.36 -2.07
CA GLY A 33 -8.34 -6.15 -1.89
C GLY A 33 -8.77 -5.93 -0.44
N ALA A 34 -10.06 -5.61 -0.26
CA ALA A 34 -10.67 -5.30 1.03
C ALA A 34 -11.20 -6.54 1.77
N SER A 35 -10.41 -7.62 1.79
CA SER A 35 -10.74 -8.79 2.59
C SER A 35 -10.61 -8.50 4.09
N ASP A 36 -11.40 -9.18 4.93
CA ASP A 36 -11.31 -9.05 6.40
C ASP A 36 -9.89 -9.24 6.92
N ALA A 37 -9.14 -10.17 6.34
CA ALA A 37 -7.75 -10.40 6.71
C ALA A 37 -6.88 -9.17 6.41
N SER A 38 -6.96 -8.61 5.20
CA SER A 38 -6.21 -7.41 4.81
C SER A 38 -6.55 -6.22 5.71
N LEU A 39 -7.83 -6.05 6.07
CA LEU A 39 -8.28 -4.97 6.95
C LEU A 39 -7.80 -5.15 8.40
N GLU A 40 -7.86 -6.36 8.94
CA GLU A 40 -7.37 -6.63 10.31
C GLU A 40 -5.86 -6.42 10.44
N PHE A 41 -5.07 -6.88 9.47
CA PHE A 41 -3.62 -6.64 9.48
C PHE A 41 -3.28 -5.16 9.30
N ALA A 42 -3.95 -4.46 8.39
CA ALA A 42 -3.72 -3.03 8.19
C ALA A 42 -4.12 -2.21 9.42
N ALA A 43 -5.22 -2.54 10.09
CA ALA A 43 -5.66 -1.86 11.30
C ALA A 43 -4.75 -2.11 12.51
N ALA A 44 -3.94 -3.17 12.49
CA ALA A 44 -2.94 -3.45 13.51
C ALA A 44 -1.63 -2.66 13.30
N CYS A 45 -1.47 -1.98 12.16
CA CYS A 45 -0.28 -1.20 11.83
C CYS A 45 -0.44 0.28 12.20
N ASP A 46 0.65 0.94 12.60
CA ASP A 46 0.65 2.38 12.91
C ASP A 46 0.47 3.25 11.66
N LYS A 47 0.95 2.76 10.51
CA LYS A 47 0.85 3.44 9.22
C LYS A 47 0.41 2.46 8.15
N VAL A 48 -0.48 2.92 7.28
CA VAL A 48 -0.94 2.16 6.11
C VAL A 48 -0.50 2.87 4.84
N VAL A 49 0.19 2.13 3.97
CA VAL A 49 0.60 2.58 2.64
C VAL A 49 -0.20 1.82 1.60
N VAL A 50 -1.00 2.53 0.82
CA VAL A 50 -1.79 1.98 -0.29
C VAL A 50 -1.01 2.16 -1.59
N VAL A 51 -0.81 1.07 -2.32
CA VAL A 51 -0.18 1.10 -3.65
C VAL A 51 -1.26 1.27 -4.71
N LEU A 52 -1.24 2.40 -5.42
CA LEU A 52 -2.22 2.77 -6.43
C LEU A 52 -1.61 2.66 -7.83
N VAL A 53 -2.28 1.99 -8.76
CA VAL A 53 -1.98 2.07 -10.18
C VAL A 53 -2.89 3.12 -10.82
N PRO A 54 -2.41 3.98 -11.74
CA PRO A 54 -3.23 5.01 -12.40
C PRO A 54 -4.19 4.42 -13.45
N GLU A 55 -5.03 3.49 -13.01
CA GLU A 55 -6.06 2.80 -13.79
C GLU A 55 -7.39 2.79 -12.99
N PRO A 56 -8.56 2.84 -13.66
CA PRO A 56 -9.85 2.98 -12.98
C PRO A 56 -10.18 1.86 -11.99
N THR A 57 -9.78 0.62 -12.28
CA THR A 57 -10.00 -0.54 -11.40
C THR A 57 -9.23 -0.40 -10.09
N SER A 58 -7.94 -0.03 -10.17
CA SER A 58 -7.11 0.20 -8.99
C SER A 58 -7.64 1.34 -8.11
N PHE A 59 -8.23 2.38 -8.71
CA PHE A 59 -8.90 3.46 -7.96
C PHE A 59 -10.10 2.93 -7.18
N MET A 60 -10.93 2.10 -7.81
CA MET A 60 -12.12 1.53 -7.16
C MET A 60 -11.74 0.61 -6.00
N ASP A 61 -10.77 -0.27 -6.20
CA ASP A 61 -10.31 -1.22 -5.18
C ASP A 61 -9.64 -0.50 -3.99
N ALA A 62 -8.75 0.47 -4.27
CA ALA A 62 -8.10 1.27 -3.24
C ALA A 62 -9.11 2.11 -2.44
N TYR A 63 -10.11 2.71 -3.12
CA TYR A 63 -11.17 3.44 -2.45
C TYR A 63 -12.01 2.53 -1.55
N ALA A 64 -12.41 1.34 -2.02
CA ALA A 64 -13.18 0.38 -1.23
C ALA A 64 -12.40 -0.04 0.03
N PHE A 65 -11.10 -0.29 -0.10
CA PHE A 65 -10.23 -0.61 1.03
C PHE A 65 -10.13 0.52 2.05
N ILE A 66 -9.84 1.75 1.60
CA ILE A 66 -9.74 2.92 2.48
C ILE A 66 -11.09 3.21 3.16
N LYS A 67 -12.20 3.05 2.43
CA LYS A 67 -13.54 3.19 2.98
C LYS A 67 -13.79 2.20 4.12
N ALA A 68 -13.48 0.92 3.93
CA ALA A 68 -13.62 -0.08 4.97
C ALA A 68 -12.71 0.20 6.17
N LEU A 69 -11.45 0.60 5.94
CA LEU A 69 -10.55 1.02 7.03
C LEU A 69 -11.09 2.22 7.83
N ASN A 70 -11.60 3.24 7.14
CA ASN A 70 -12.14 4.43 7.80
C ASN A 70 -13.42 4.12 8.57
N MET A 71 -14.36 3.39 7.96
CA MET A 71 -15.68 3.15 8.55
C MET A 71 -15.69 2.04 9.61
N GLU A 72 -14.91 0.97 9.43
CA GLU A 72 -14.96 -0.21 10.30
C GLU A 72 -13.85 -0.21 11.37
N LYS A 73 -12.70 0.41 11.05
CA LYS A 73 -11.50 0.41 11.91
C LYS A 73 -11.12 1.80 12.40
N ASN A 74 -11.91 2.82 12.05
CA ASN A 74 -11.75 4.21 12.46
C ASN A 74 -10.36 4.79 12.11
N PHE A 75 -9.74 4.31 11.03
CA PHE A 75 -8.44 4.78 10.56
C PHE A 75 -8.56 6.20 9.98
N GLN A 76 -7.65 7.10 10.37
CA GLN A 76 -7.77 8.55 10.09
C GLN A 76 -6.76 9.08 9.07
N ASN A 77 -5.72 8.32 8.74
CA ASN A 77 -4.68 8.74 7.80
C ASN A 77 -4.20 7.54 6.99
N VAL A 78 -4.03 7.72 5.69
CA VAL A 78 -3.38 6.73 4.81
C VAL A 78 -2.40 7.42 3.88
N SER A 79 -1.28 6.76 3.62
CA SER A 79 -0.30 7.17 2.62
C SER A 79 -0.54 6.44 1.30
N VAL A 80 -0.33 7.11 0.16
CA VAL A 80 -0.50 6.51 -1.16
C VAL A 80 0.78 6.64 -1.98
N VAL A 81 1.22 5.52 -2.55
CA VAL A 81 2.29 5.46 -3.55
C VAL A 81 1.68 5.13 -4.91
N VAL A 82 1.96 5.95 -5.92
CA VAL A 82 1.49 5.69 -7.29
C VAL A 82 2.50 4.82 -8.04
N ASN A 83 2.17 3.57 -8.26
CA ASN A 83 3.01 2.61 -8.98
C ASN A 83 2.71 2.61 -10.48
N LEU A 84 3.68 2.12 -11.28
CA LEU A 84 3.59 2.02 -12.74
C LEU A 84 3.24 3.34 -13.44
N ALA A 85 3.62 4.47 -12.85
CA ALA A 85 3.37 5.77 -13.44
C ALA A 85 4.28 6.01 -14.66
N ALA A 86 3.78 6.80 -15.61
CA ALA A 86 4.53 7.18 -16.81
C ALA A 86 5.60 8.25 -16.51
N ASN A 87 5.29 9.16 -15.58
CA ASN A 87 6.18 10.22 -15.10
C ASN A 87 5.60 10.83 -13.81
N GLY A 88 6.40 11.64 -13.11
CA GLY A 88 6.01 12.23 -11.83
C GLY A 88 4.81 13.19 -11.91
N ALA A 89 4.69 13.98 -12.98
CA ALA A 89 3.55 14.88 -13.17
C ALA A 89 2.23 14.12 -13.34
N GLY A 90 2.25 13.05 -14.14
CA GLY A 90 1.12 12.14 -14.31
C GLY A 90 0.77 11.40 -13.02
N ALA A 91 1.77 10.93 -12.29
CA ALA A 91 1.57 10.29 -10.98
C ALA A 91 0.87 11.22 -9.99
N LYS A 92 1.37 12.47 -9.88
CA LYS A 92 0.78 13.48 -8.99
C LYS A 92 -0.65 13.81 -9.38
N LYS A 93 -0.94 13.97 -10.67
CA LYS A 93 -2.30 14.21 -11.18
C LYS A 93 -3.26 13.06 -10.84
N SER A 94 -2.81 11.81 -10.99
CA SER A 94 -3.60 10.64 -10.62
C SER A 94 -3.86 10.59 -9.13
N PHE A 95 -2.83 10.82 -8.30
CA PHE A 95 -2.99 10.92 -6.85
C PHE A 95 -3.97 12.02 -6.46
N ASP A 96 -3.86 13.24 -7.01
CA ASP A 96 -4.73 14.36 -6.65
C ASP A 96 -6.20 14.08 -7.04
N SER A 97 -6.41 13.39 -8.16
CA SER A 97 -7.75 12.94 -8.57
C SER A 97 -8.31 11.89 -7.61
N PHE A 98 -7.48 10.93 -7.20
CA PHE A 98 -7.85 9.92 -6.21
C PHE A 98 -8.17 10.54 -4.85
N LYS A 99 -7.29 11.41 -4.33
CA LYS A 99 -7.47 12.14 -3.08
C LYS A 99 -8.80 12.89 -3.07
N LYS A 100 -9.11 13.64 -4.15
CA LYS A 100 -10.39 14.35 -4.27
C LYS A 100 -11.60 13.44 -4.14
N ILE A 101 -11.56 12.24 -4.72
CA ILE A 101 -12.66 11.27 -4.61
C ILE A 101 -12.77 10.76 -3.18
N VAL A 102 -11.65 10.35 -2.57
CA VAL A 102 -11.61 9.83 -1.20
C VAL A 102 -12.14 10.87 -0.21
N THR A 103 -11.58 12.09 -0.22
CA THR A 103 -11.93 13.15 0.75
C THR A 103 -13.29 13.78 0.48
N LYS A 104 -13.92 13.53 -0.68
CA LYS A 104 -15.31 13.95 -0.93
C LYS A 104 -16.31 13.13 -0.12
N PHE A 105 -15.99 11.88 0.18
CA PHE A 105 -16.92 10.94 0.81
C PHE A 105 -16.46 10.47 2.20
N LEU A 106 -15.16 10.53 2.49
CA LEU A 106 -14.56 10.05 3.73
C LEU A 106 -13.87 11.19 4.46
N SER A 107 -14.02 11.21 5.78
CA SER A 107 -13.26 12.10 6.66
C SER A 107 -11.97 11.41 7.04
N ILE A 108 -11.03 11.33 6.09
CA ILE A 108 -9.72 10.70 6.25
C ILE A 108 -8.65 11.56 5.56
N ASP A 109 -7.47 11.67 6.17
CA ASP A 109 -6.33 12.27 5.50
C ASP A 109 -5.67 11.27 4.54
N VAL A 110 -5.26 11.78 3.38
CA VAL A 110 -4.63 11.00 2.32
C VAL A 110 -3.36 11.70 1.90
N GLU A 111 -2.22 11.09 2.22
CA GLU A 111 -0.90 11.64 1.98
C GLU A 111 -0.26 11.07 0.71
N TYR A 112 0.50 11.90 0.01
CA TYR A 112 1.27 11.46 -1.15
C TYR A 112 2.65 11.01 -0.71
N ALA A 113 2.90 9.70 -0.75
CA ALA A 113 4.19 9.12 -0.36
C ALA A 113 5.18 9.03 -1.54
N GLY A 114 4.73 9.26 -2.77
CA GLY A 114 5.58 9.29 -3.96
C GLY A 114 5.06 8.41 -5.09
N TRP A 115 5.95 8.09 -6.03
CA TRP A 115 5.61 7.31 -7.20
C TRP A 115 6.76 6.41 -7.66
N LEU A 116 6.41 5.38 -8.42
CA LEU A 116 7.34 4.47 -9.06
C LEU A 116 7.06 4.40 -10.57
N PRO A 117 8.08 4.53 -11.44
CA PRO A 117 7.91 4.44 -12.87
C PRO A 117 7.62 3.01 -13.31
N ARG A 118 6.91 2.86 -14.43
CA ARG A 118 6.91 1.58 -15.16
C ARG A 118 8.34 1.31 -15.66
N SER A 119 8.90 0.15 -15.31
CA SER A 119 10.30 -0.18 -15.64
C SER A 119 10.47 -1.63 -16.07
N ASN A 120 11.22 -1.85 -17.16
CA ASN A 120 11.62 -3.19 -17.59
C ASN A 120 12.56 -3.87 -16.58
N LEU A 121 13.25 -3.09 -15.74
CA LEU A 121 14.07 -3.64 -14.65
C LEU A 121 13.19 -4.33 -13.60
N MET A 122 12.01 -3.79 -13.29
CA MET A 122 11.05 -4.43 -12.40
C MET A 122 10.60 -5.79 -12.97
N ALA A 123 10.20 -5.83 -14.25
CA ALA A 123 9.82 -7.08 -14.91
C ALA A 123 10.95 -8.13 -14.91
N SER A 124 12.17 -7.70 -15.21
CA SER A 124 13.35 -8.58 -15.20
C SER A 124 13.70 -9.09 -13.81
N SER A 125 13.48 -8.27 -12.77
CA SER A 125 13.73 -8.62 -11.37
C SER A 125 12.82 -9.75 -10.88
N ILE A 126 11.56 -9.76 -11.35
CA ILE A 126 10.58 -10.81 -11.05
C ILE A 126 11.04 -12.14 -11.67
N VAL A 127 11.42 -12.13 -12.95
CA VAL A 127 11.90 -13.33 -13.66
C VAL A 127 13.16 -13.89 -13.02
N SER A 128 14.10 -13.02 -12.64
CA SER A 128 15.37 -13.41 -12.02
C SER A 128 15.27 -13.72 -10.52
N ARG A 129 14.11 -13.51 -9.89
CA ARG A 129 13.88 -13.66 -8.44
C ARG A 129 14.89 -12.92 -7.58
N LYS A 130 15.29 -11.73 -8.02
CA LYS A 130 16.20 -10.85 -7.29
C LYS A 130 15.50 -9.51 -7.05
N PRO A 131 15.46 -9.00 -5.81
CA PRO A 131 14.87 -7.69 -5.55
C PRO A 131 15.50 -6.61 -6.45
N VAL A 132 14.65 -5.79 -7.08
CA VAL A 132 15.07 -4.78 -8.05
C VAL A 132 16.11 -3.80 -7.48
N ILE A 133 16.03 -3.51 -6.17
CA ILE A 133 16.94 -2.60 -5.44
C ILE A 133 18.40 -3.06 -5.47
N LEU A 134 18.64 -4.36 -5.68
CA LEU A 134 20.00 -4.91 -5.78
C LEU A 134 20.61 -4.70 -7.16
N ASN A 135 19.83 -4.20 -8.13
CA ASN A 135 20.31 -3.89 -9.47
C ASN A 135 20.95 -2.49 -9.47
N LYS A 136 22.27 -2.43 -9.68
CA LYS A 136 23.06 -1.18 -9.71
C LYS A 136 22.59 -0.15 -10.75
N SER A 137 21.79 -0.55 -11.74
CA SER A 137 21.24 0.34 -12.76
C SER A 137 19.94 1.05 -12.34
N LEU A 138 19.39 0.76 -11.16
CA LEU A 138 18.11 1.30 -10.70
C LEU A 138 18.13 2.83 -10.52
N ASP A 139 19.25 3.40 -10.07
CA ASP A 139 19.41 4.85 -9.79
C ASP A 139 19.14 5.74 -11.01
N LYS A 140 19.35 5.23 -12.23
CA LYS A 140 19.09 6.00 -13.46
C LYS A 140 17.60 6.09 -13.82
N THR A 141 16.77 5.22 -13.24
CA THR A 141 15.35 5.10 -13.60
C THR A 141 14.43 5.81 -12.60
N LEU A 142 14.86 5.95 -11.34
CA LEU A 142 14.09 6.61 -10.27
C LEU A 142 14.30 8.14 -10.22
N ASN A 143 15.35 8.65 -10.86
CA ASN A 143 15.71 10.07 -10.90
C ASN A 143 15.25 10.80 -12.19
N GLY A 144 14.34 10.18 -12.97
CA GLY A 144 13.83 10.70 -14.25
C GLY A 144 12.52 11.47 -14.12
#